data_AF-A0A954TBY6-F1
#
_entry.id   AF-A0A954TBY6-F1
#
_cell.length_a   1.000
_cell.length_b   1.000
_cell.length_c   1.000
_cell.angle_alpha   90.00
_cell.angle_beta   90.00
_cell.angle_gamma   90.00
#
_symmetry.space_group_name_H-M   'P 1'
#
loop_
_entity.id
_entity.type
_entity.pdbx_description
1 polymer ?
#
loop_
_entity_poly.entity_id
_entity_poly.type
_entity_poly.pdbx_seq_one_letter_code
_entity_poly.pdbx_strand_id
1 'polypeptide(L)' 'MSDTPLPSDSLTEQTESQPAEQSAVPDEAGSLSADDTPEEPLRTVTSAELLCGQRELLIEHEGEVYRLRVTRNSRLILQK' A
#
# COMPACT_ATOMS: atom_id res chain seq x y z
N MET A 1 -29.64 -59.20 28.40
CA MET A 1 -28.94 -58.15 29.17
C MET A 1 -27.62 -57.89 28.45
N SER A 2 -27.52 -56.71 27.83
CA SER A 2 -26.31 -55.98 27.40
C SER A 2 -25.35 -56.68 26.42
N ASP A 3 -25.40 -56.40 25.11
CA ASP A 3 -24.81 -55.23 24.40
C ASP A 3 -23.28 -55.25 24.35
N THR A 4 -22.71 -55.49 23.16
CA THR A 4 -21.68 -54.62 22.55
C THR A 4 -21.48 -55.03 21.08
N PRO A 5 -22.04 -54.31 20.09
CA PRO A 5 -21.62 -54.43 18.70
C PRO A 5 -20.27 -53.72 18.45
N LEU A 6 -19.51 -54.26 17.50
CA LEU A 6 -18.26 -53.73 16.95
C LEU A 6 -18.40 -52.25 16.54
N PRO A 7 -17.45 -51.36 16.84
CA PRO A 7 -17.41 -50.05 16.23
C PRO A 7 -16.88 -50.17 14.79
N SER A 8 -17.78 -50.09 13.81
CA SER A 8 -17.47 -49.65 12.45
C SER A 8 -18.13 -48.31 12.24
N ASP A 9 -17.37 -47.23 12.38
CA ASP A 9 -17.48 -46.11 11.46
C ASP A 9 -16.11 -45.43 11.36
N SER A 10 -15.53 -45.52 10.17
CA SER A 10 -14.32 -44.81 9.79
C SER A 10 -14.66 -43.33 9.64
N LEU A 11 -14.41 -42.52 10.66
CA LEU A 11 -14.37 -41.07 10.49
C LEU A 11 -13.03 -40.68 9.86
N THR A 12 -13.01 -40.78 8.54
CA THR A 12 -12.04 -40.15 7.67
C THR A 12 -12.24 -38.64 7.75
N GLU A 13 -11.11 -37.92 7.81
CA GLU A 13 -10.98 -36.47 7.59
C GLU A 13 -11.59 -35.52 8.63
N GLN A 14 -10.80 -35.23 9.66
CA GLN A 14 -10.70 -33.88 10.21
C GLN A 14 -9.29 -33.35 9.93
N THR A 15 -9.04 -33.00 8.67
CA THR A 15 -8.06 -31.96 8.34
C THR A 15 -8.87 -30.76 7.91
N GLU A 16 -9.25 -29.90 8.85
CA GLU A 16 -9.75 -28.58 8.49
C GLU A 16 -9.10 -27.52 9.39
N SER A 17 -8.16 -26.82 8.77
CA SER A 17 -7.96 -25.37 8.88
C SER A 17 -7.33 -24.85 10.17
N GLN A 18 -5.99 -24.97 10.21
CA GLN A 18 -5.15 -23.96 10.86
C GLN A 18 -5.42 -22.56 10.27
N PRO A 19 -5.30 -21.50 11.08
CA PRO A 19 -5.78 -20.16 10.78
C PRO A 19 -4.90 -19.48 9.74
N ALA A 20 -5.46 -19.25 8.55
CA ALA A 20 -4.96 -18.25 7.63
C ALA A 20 -5.80 -16.98 7.80
N GLU A 21 -5.73 -16.34 8.97
CA GLU A 21 -6.08 -14.92 9.07
C GLU A 21 -4.92 -14.14 8.47
N GLN A 22 -4.93 -14.17 7.15
CA GLN A 22 -3.99 -13.55 6.26
C GLN A 22 -4.13 -12.05 6.47
N SER A 23 -3.01 -11.47 6.91
CA SER A 23 -2.78 -10.04 6.97
C SER A 23 -3.27 -9.35 5.68
N ALA A 24 -4.00 -8.27 5.91
CA ALA A 24 -3.95 -7.04 5.12
C ALA A 24 -4.30 -7.13 3.63
N VAL A 25 -5.54 -6.76 3.31
CA VAL A 25 -5.78 -5.69 2.32
C VAL A 25 -6.90 -4.77 2.82
N PRO A 26 -6.62 -3.52 3.22
CA PRO A 26 -7.65 -2.50 3.30
C PRO A 26 -7.95 -2.04 1.86
N ASP A 27 -8.93 -2.67 1.22
CA ASP A 27 -9.47 -2.21 -0.05
C ASP A 27 -10.76 -1.43 0.23
N GLU A 28 -10.62 -0.13 0.47
CA GLU A 28 -11.61 0.88 0.06
C GLU A 28 -11.04 2.28 0.27
N ALA A 29 -9.98 2.60 -0.49
CA ALA A 29 -9.72 4.00 -0.83
C ALA A 29 -10.60 4.36 -2.03
N GLY A 30 -11.91 4.49 -1.78
CA GLY A 30 -12.81 5.19 -2.67
C GLY A 30 -12.37 6.65 -2.74
N SER A 31 -11.51 6.99 -3.71
CA SER A 31 -11.26 8.37 -4.10
C SER A 31 -11.96 8.63 -5.42
N LEU A 32 -13.27 8.85 -5.32
CA LEU A 32 -14.04 9.55 -6.33
C LEU A 32 -13.57 11.01 -6.31
N SER A 33 -12.76 11.40 -7.28
CA SER A 33 -12.59 12.80 -7.66
C SER A 33 -12.51 12.87 -9.17
N ALA A 34 -13.69 12.76 -9.77
CA ALA A 34 -13.92 13.23 -11.13
C ALA A 34 -14.03 14.75 -11.06
N ASP A 35 -12.89 15.44 -11.11
CA ASP A 35 -12.84 16.83 -11.55
C ASP A 35 -12.54 16.78 -13.05
N ASP A 36 -13.60 16.71 -13.87
CA ASP A 36 -13.54 16.78 -15.33
C ASP A 36 -13.43 18.26 -15.73
N THR A 37 -12.31 18.87 -15.34
CA THR A 37 -11.82 20.10 -15.96
C THR A 37 -10.71 19.67 -16.91
N PRO A 38 -10.62 20.18 -18.16
CA PRO A 38 -9.49 19.90 -19.04
C PRO A 38 -8.25 20.63 -18.51
N GLU A 39 -7.73 20.17 -17.37
CA GLU A 39 -6.43 20.52 -16.85
C GLU A 39 -5.41 19.80 -17.74
N GLU A 40 -4.46 20.55 -18.29
CA GLU A 40 -3.33 19.95 -18.99
C GLU A 40 -2.77 18.81 -18.15
N PRO A 41 -2.51 17.63 -18.74
CA PRO A 41 -2.19 16.43 -17.98
C PRO A 41 -0.98 16.71 -17.09
N LEU A 42 -1.23 16.87 -15.79
CA LEU A 42 -0.18 17.09 -14.82
C LEU A 42 0.73 15.87 -14.83
N ARG A 43 2.04 16.12 -15.00
CA ARG A 43 3.02 15.04 -14.99
C ARG A 43 3.17 14.52 -13.56
N THR A 44 2.57 13.37 -13.28
CA THR A 44 2.82 12.63 -12.06
C THR A 44 4.21 11.98 -12.12
N VAL A 45 5.08 12.31 -11.17
CA VAL A 45 6.40 11.69 -10.99
C VAL A 45 6.52 11.18 -9.56
N THR A 46 7.18 10.05 -9.37
CA THR A 46 7.41 9.55 -8.00
C THR A 46 8.49 10.39 -7.31
N SER A 47 8.41 10.52 -5.99
CA SER A 47 9.46 11.21 -5.22
C SER A 47 10.83 10.54 -5.36
N ALA A 48 10.85 9.22 -5.54
CA ALA A 48 12.07 8.45 -5.77
C ALA A 48 12.72 8.78 -7.13
N GLU A 49 11.92 8.90 -8.19
CA GLU A 49 12.40 9.33 -9.52
C GLU A 49 12.83 10.78 -9.51
N LEU A 50 12.05 11.66 -8.87
CA LEU A 50 12.36 13.09 -8.81
C LEU A 50 13.69 13.32 -8.08
N LEU A 51 13.95 12.60 -6.98
CA LEU A 51 15.17 12.72 -6.19
C LEU A 51 16.33 11.86 -6.69
N CYS A 52 16.15 11.04 -7.74
CA CYS A 52 17.19 10.14 -8.27
C CYS A 52 17.86 9.27 -7.18
N GLY A 53 17.08 8.76 -6.22
CA GLY A 53 17.60 7.97 -5.09
C GLY A 53 18.30 8.78 -4.00
N GLN A 54 18.34 10.11 -4.10
CA GLN A 54 18.82 11.00 -3.05
C GLN A 54 17.69 11.34 -2.06
N ARG A 55 18.05 12.01 -0.96
CA ARG A 55 17.06 12.50 0.03
C ARG A 55 16.64 13.94 -0.23
N GLU A 56 17.38 14.65 -1.07
CA GLU A 56 17.19 16.05 -1.41
C GLU A 56 17.71 16.35 -2.82
N LEU A 57 17.18 17.41 -3.43
CA LEU A 57 17.65 17.97 -4.70
C LEU A 57 17.54 19.49 -4.67
N LEU A 58 18.19 20.15 -5.61
CA LEU A 58 18.05 21.58 -5.86
C LEU A 58 17.26 21.81 -7.15
N ILE A 59 16.31 22.74 -7.10
CA ILE A 59 15.51 23.19 -8.24
C ILE A 59 15.88 24.64 -8.50
N GLU A 60 16.40 24.93 -9.68
CA GLU A 60 16.54 26.30 -10.14
C GLU A 60 15.21 26.74 -10.76
N HIS A 61 14.58 27.74 -10.16
CA HIS A 61 13.31 28.29 -10.61
C HIS A 61 13.37 29.82 -10.56
N GLU A 62 13.14 30.47 -11.70
CA GLU A 62 13.18 31.93 -11.86
C GLU A 62 14.50 32.59 -11.38
N GLY A 63 15.62 31.86 -11.47
CA GLY A 63 16.93 32.33 -10.99
C GLY A 63 17.16 32.18 -9.49
N GLU A 64 16.20 31.58 -8.78
CA GLU A 64 16.31 31.22 -7.38
C GLU A 64 16.53 29.71 -7.24
N VAL A 65 17.30 29.32 -6.22
CA VAL A 65 17.56 27.92 -5.91
C VAL A 65 16.63 27.49 -4.80
N TYR A 66 15.80 26.51 -5.07
CA TYR A 66 14.96 25.86 -4.07
C TYR A 66 15.51 24.50 -3.72
N ARG A 67 15.41 24.10 -2.46
CA ARG A 67 15.78 22.78 -1.98
C ARG A 67 14.53 21.95 -1.72
N LEU A 68 14.33 20.92 -2.53
CA LEU A 68 13.29 19.92 -2.29
C LEU A 68 13.89 18.76 -1.50
N ARG A 69 13.27 18.36 -0.40
CA ARG A 69 13.76 17.26 0.46
C ARG A 69 12.61 16.36 0.92
N VAL A 70 12.88 15.06 1.03
CA VAL A 70 11.99 14.12 1.75
C VAL A 70 12.33 14.13 3.24
N THR A 71 11.31 14.32 4.06
CA THR A 71 11.38 14.23 5.52
C THR A 71 11.24 12.78 5.99
N ARG A 72 11.58 12.51 7.25
CA ARG A 72 11.43 11.18 7.87
C ARG A 72 9.99 10.67 7.89
N ASN A 73 9.01 11.57 7.88
CA ASN A 73 7.58 11.24 7.85
C ASN A 73 7.05 11.09 6.42
N SER A 74 7.93 10.84 5.44
CA SER A 74 7.62 10.69 4.01
C SER A 74 6.93 11.90 3.37
N ARG A 75 7.06 13.09 3.98
CA ARG A 75 6.56 14.35 3.40
C ARG A 75 7.66 15.05 2.62
N LEU A 76 7.30 15.65 1.49
CA LEU A 76 8.16 16.54 0.73
C LEU A 76 8.12 17.94 1.34
N ILE A 77 9.29 18.56 1.50
CA ILE A 77 9.42 19.96 1.89
C ILE A 77 10.19 20.70 0.80
N LEU A 78 9.68 21.85 0.39
CA LEU A 78 10.38 22.78 -0.49
C LEU A 78 10.85 23.96 0.37
N GLN A 79 12.13 24.27 0.29
CA GLN A 79 12.76 25.39 0.98
C GLN A 79 13.43 26.30 -0.05
N LYS A 80 13.59 27.58 0.30
CA LYS A 80 14.40 28.54 -0.46
C LYS A 80 15.78 28.66 0.20
#